data_AF-A0A353VCH1-F1
#
_entry.id   AF-A0A353VCH1-F1
#
_cell.length_a   1.000
_cell.length_b   1.000
_cell.length_c   1.000
_cell.angle_alpha   90.00
_cell.angle_beta   90.00
_cell.angle_gamma   90.00
#
_symmetry.space_group_name_H-M   'P 1'
#
loop_
_entity.id
_entity.type
_entity.pdbx_description
1 polymer ?
#
loop_
_entity_poly.entity_id
_entity_poly.type
_entity_poly.pdbx_seq_one_letter_code
_entity_poly.pdbx_strand_id
1 'polypeptide(L)' 'WQARSLGTTLAAGLPAALPAGARATVLVGPEGGLSRDEVEAARAGGFTVVGLGPRVLRTETAGPAVIAILQARFGDLA' A
#
# COMPACT_ATOMS: atom_id res chain seq x y z
N TRP A 1 4.27 1.37 -16.00
CA TRP A 1 5.24 1.36 -14.89
C TRP A 1 5.37 -0.05 -14.33
N GLN A 2 6.59 -0.56 -14.12
CA GLN A 2 6.90 -1.97 -13.81
C GLN A 2 6.35 -2.49 -12.46
N ALA A 3 5.69 -1.64 -11.65
CA ALA A 3 5.02 -2.06 -10.42
C ALA A 3 3.80 -2.97 -10.63
N ARG A 4 3.18 -2.98 -11.83
CA ARG A 4 2.01 -3.85 -12.10
C ARG A 4 2.31 -5.35 -11.96
N SER A 5 3.57 -5.76 -12.06
CA SER A 5 3.99 -7.16 -11.93
C SER A 5 4.69 -7.48 -10.61
N LEU A 6 4.84 -6.50 -9.69
CA LEU A 6 5.61 -6.67 -8.46
C LEU A 6 4.73 -6.84 -7.22
N GLY A 7 3.45 -6.45 -7.25
CA GLY A 7 2.58 -6.48 -6.07
C GLY A 7 1.39 -7.43 -6.20
N THR A 8 0.91 -7.94 -5.07
CA THR A 8 -0.44 -8.49 -4.94
C THR A 8 -1.46 -7.34 -4.84
N THR A 9 -2.76 -7.63 -4.78
CA THR A 9 -3.76 -6.60 -4.46
C THR A 9 -3.66 -6.21 -2.98
N LEU A 10 -4.00 -4.96 -2.64
CA LEU A 10 -4.05 -4.54 -1.23
C LEU A 10 -4.92 -5.48 -0.38
N ALA A 11 -6.05 -5.93 -0.91
CA ALA A 11 -6.93 -6.85 -0.20
C ALA A 11 -6.25 -8.19 0.15
N ALA A 12 -5.45 -8.74 -0.77
CA ALA A 12 -4.75 -10.02 -0.59
C ALA A 12 -3.43 -9.89 0.17
N GLY A 13 -2.80 -8.70 0.16
CA GLY A 13 -1.57 -8.44 0.91
C GLY A 13 -1.78 -8.13 2.40
N LEU A 14 -3.01 -7.87 2.82
CA LEU A 14 -3.34 -7.54 4.21
C LEU A 14 -3.84 -8.78 4.98
N PRO A 15 -3.52 -8.88 6.28
CA PRO A 15 -4.02 -9.97 7.12
C PRO A 15 -5.53 -9.88 7.34
N ALA A 16 -6.15 -10.97 7.82
CA ALA A 16 -7.58 -10.99 8.11
C ALA A 16 -7.97 -10.10 9.31
N ALA A 17 -7.07 -9.95 10.28
CA ALA A 17 -7.24 -9.12 11.46
C ALA A 17 -5.89 -8.56 11.93
N LEU A 18 -5.93 -7.48 12.71
CA LEU A 18 -4.76 -6.87 13.35
C LEU A 18 -4.90 -6.95 14.88
N PRO A 19 -3.79 -7.05 15.62
CA PRO A 19 -3.83 -6.96 17.08
C PRO A 19 -4.27 -5.57 17.54
N ALA A 20 -4.82 -5.49 18.75
CA ALA A 20 -5.24 -4.21 19.34
C ALA A 20 -4.05 -3.23 19.41
N GLY A 21 -4.27 -2.00 18.96
CA GLY A 21 -3.23 -0.96 18.92
C GLY A 21 -2.19 -1.11 17.81
N ALA A 22 -2.42 -1.98 16.82
CA ALA A 22 -1.57 -2.07 15.64
C ALA A 22 -1.43 -0.72 14.93
N ARG A 23 -0.26 -0.47 14.36
CA ARG A 23 0.06 0.72 13.56
C ARG A 23 0.36 0.30 12.13
N ALA A 24 -0.04 1.13 11.18
CA ALA A 24 0.30 0.97 9.78
C ALA A 24 1.18 2.14 9.31
N THR A 25 2.17 1.83 8.48
CA THR A 25 2.98 2.82 7.78
C THR A 25 2.71 2.68 6.30
N VAL A 26 2.34 3.78 5.64
CA VAL A 26 2.05 3.82 4.21
C VAL A 26 3.16 4.60 3.52
N LEU A 27 3.79 3.97 2.53
CA LEU A 27 4.81 4.59 1.70
C LEU A 27 4.23 4.77 0.29
N VAL A 28 4.20 6.02 -0.18
CA VAL A 28 3.74 6.39 -1.52
C VAL A 28 4.88 7.11 -2.22
N GLY A 29 5.26 6.62 -3.40
CA GLY A 29 6.29 7.26 -4.21
C GLY A 29 5.79 8.57 -4.86
N PRO A 30 6.70 9.35 -5.45
CA PRO A 30 6.33 10.52 -6.24
C PRO A 30 5.61 10.10 -7.53
N GLU A 31 5.19 11.09 -8.34
CA GLU A 31 4.46 10.84 -9.60
C GLU A 31 5.24 9.97 -10.59
N GLY A 32 6.56 10.06 -10.54
CA GLY A 32 7.47 9.22 -11.31
C GLY A 32 7.57 7.77 -10.83
N GLY A 33 6.94 7.40 -9.71
CA GLY A 33 7.06 6.10 -9.07
C GLY A 33 8.32 5.95 -8.22
N LEU A 34 8.47 4.77 -7.60
CA LEU A 34 9.69 4.33 -6.89
C LEU A 34 10.50 3.47 -7.85
N SER A 35 11.81 3.68 -7.92
CA SER A 35 12.72 2.80 -8.65
C SER A 35 12.65 1.36 -8.13
N ARG A 36 13.13 0.41 -8.93
CA ARG A 36 13.15 -1.01 -8.54
C ARG A 36 13.94 -1.22 -7.25
N ASP A 37 15.08 -0.56 -7.11
CA ASP A 37 15.95 -0.71 -5.95
C ASP A 37 15.30 -0.12 -4.68
N GLU A 38 14.57 0.98 -4.80
CA GLU A 38 13.78 1.54 -3.67
C GLU A 38 12.64 0.58 -3.26
N VAL A 39 11.98 -0.08 -4.21
CA VAL A 39 10.93 -1.06 -3.91
C VAL A 39 11.52 -2.29 -3.21
N GLU A 40 12.65 -2.82 -3.69
CA GLU A 40 13.31 -3.96 -3.03
C GLU A 40 13.86 -3.57 -1.66
N ALA A 41 14.39 -2.35 -1.50
CA ALA A 41 14.82 -1.83 -0.19
C ALA A 41 13.63 -1.71 0.79
N ALA A 42 12.48 -1.22 0.33
CA ALA A 42 11.27 -1.16 1.15
C ALA A 42 10.82 -2.56 1.57
N ARG A 43 10.83 -3.55 0.66
CA ARG A 43 10.52 -4.95 1.00
C ARG A 43 11.49 -5.52 2.03
N ALA A 44 12.78 -5.30 1.85
CA ALA A 44 13.80 -5.72 2.82
C ALA A 44 13.60 -5.05 4.19
N GLY A 45 13.05 -3.83 4.21
CA GLY A 45 12.61 -3.12 5.42
C GLY A 45 11.26 -3.57 5.98
N GLY A 46 10.64 -4.63 5.45
CA GLY A 46 9.38 -5.19 5.94
C GLY A 46 8.11 -4.61 5.31
N PHE A 47 8.21 -3.76 4.28
CA PHE A 47 7.02 -3.27 3.57
C PHE A 47 6.42 -4.37 2.68
N THR A 48 5.09 -4.48 2.71
CA THR A 48 4.36 -5.30 1.75
C THR A 48 4.01 -4.46 0.52
N VAL A 49 4.45 -4.89 -0.66
CA VAL A 49 4.18 -4.19 -1.92
C VAL A 49 2.82 -4.61 -2.47
N VAL A 50 1.94 -3.64 -2.67
CA VAL A 50 0.53 -3.86 -3.02
C VAL A 50 0.06 -2.92 -4.13
N GLY A 51 -0.91 -3.37 -4.92
CA GLY A 51 -1.62 -2.59 -5.93
C GLY A 51 -3.04 -2.22 -5.51
N LEU A 52 -3.50 -1.04 -5.92
CA LEU A 52 -4.86 -0.50 -5.68
C LEU A 52 -5.79 -0.73 -6.89
N GLY A 53 -5.80 -1.97 -7.38
CA GLY A 53 -6.55 -2.36 -8.58
C GLY A 53 -5.80 -2.02 -9.89
N PRO A 54 -6.51 -2.00 -11.03
CA PRO A 54 -5.86 -1.95 -12.34
C PRO A 54 -5.39 -0.56 -12.78
N ARG A 55 -5.83 0.50 -12.10
CA ARG A 55 -5.56 1.90 -12.45
C ARG A 55 -4.37 2.42 -11.67
N VAL A 56 -3.52 3.20 -12.34
CA VAL A 56 -2.50 4.00 -11.66
C VAL A 56 -3.19 5.22 -11.07
N LEU A 57 -3.11 5.37 -9.74
CA LEU A 57 -3.60 6.56 -9.06
C LEU A 57 -2.51 7.63 -9.07
N ARG A 58 -2.93 8.90 -9.10
CA ARG A 58 -2.04 10.04 -8.87
C ARG A 58 -1.49 9.99 -7.45
N THR A 59 -0.32 10.58 -7.26
CA THR A 59 0.40 10.59 -5.97
C THR A 59 -0.48 11.07 -4.82
N GLU A 60 -1.21 12.17 -5.03
CA GLU A 60 -2.11 12.79 -4.04
C GLU A 60 -3.35 11.95 -3.72
N THR A 61 -3.71 11.00 -4.59
CA THR A 61 -4.88 10.14 -4.40
C THR A 61 -4.49 8.81 -3.75
N ALA A 62 -3.32 8.27 -4.07
CA ALA A 62 -2.90 6.95 -3.61
C ALA A 62 -2.82 6.84 -2.08
N GLY A 63 -2.22 7.83 -1.41
CA GLY A 63 -2.10 7.85 0.06
C GLY A 63 -3.46 7.85 0.78
N PRO A 64 -4.34 8.85 0.54
CA PRO A 64 -5.67 8.89 1.13
C PRO A 64 -6.51 7.64 0.83
N ALA A 65 -6.42 7.08 -0.38
CA ALA A 65 -7.15 5.87 -0.74
C ALA A 65 -6.69 4.66 0.10
N VAL A 66 -5.38 4.46 0.30
CA VAL A 66 -4.87 3.39 1.17
C VAL A 66 -5.33 3.56 2.60
N ILE A 67 -5.25 4.79 3.14
CA ILE A 67 -5.68 5.09 4.50
C ILE A 67 -7.17 4.78 4.67
N ALA A 68 -8.02 5.23 3.75
CA ALA A 68 -9.45 4.96 3.79
C ALA A 68 -9.75 3.45 3.76
N ILE A 69 -9.06 2.68 2.91
CA ILE A 69 -9.24 1.22 2.84
C ILE A 69 -8.79 0.55 4.15
N LEU A 70 -7.67 0.98 4.73
CA LEU A 70 -7.19 0.44 6.01
C LEU A 70 -8.16 0.77 7.16
N GLN A 71 -8.68 2.00 7.20
CA GLN A 71 -9.66 2.42 8.20
C GLN A 71 -10.99 1.68 8.05
N ALA A 72 -11.49 1.50 6.81
CA ALA A 72 -12.71 0.73 6.56
C ALA A 72 -12.59 -0.75 6.96
N ARG A 73 -11.36 -1.31 6.95
CA ARG A 73 -11.14 -2.74 7.22
C ARG A 73 -10.73 -3.03 8.67
N PHE A 74 -9.97 -2.13 9.29
CA PHE A 74 -9.35 -2.35 10.60
C PHE A 74 -9.52 -1.20 11.58
N GLY A 75 -10.08 -0.08 11.13
CA GLY A 75 -10.26 1.14 11.92
C GLY A 75 -11.72 1.39 12.28
N ASP A 76 -12.07 2.66 12.35
CA ASP A 76 -13.36 3.16 12.85
C ASP A 76 -14.18 3.93 11.80
N LEU A 77 -13.75 3.90 10.53
CA LEU A 77 -14.49 4.52 9.44
C LEU A 77 -15.74 3.68 9.12
N ALA A 78 -16.92 4.29 9.32
CA ALA A 78 -18.24 3.70 9.05
C ALA A 78 -18.66 3.82 7.58
#